data_AF-A0A4Z2E8S1-F1
#
_entry.id   AF-A0A4Z2E8S1-F1
#
_cell.length_a   1.000
_cell.length_b   1.000
_cell.length_c   1.000
_cell.angle_alpha   90.00
_cell.angle_beta   90.00
_cell.angle_gamma   90.00
#
_symmetry.space_group_name_H-M   'P 1'
#
loop_
_entity.id
_entity.type
_entity.pdbx_description
1 polymer ?
#
loop_
_entity_poly.entity_id
_entity_poly.type
_entity_poly.pdbx_seq_one_letter_code
_entity_poly.pdbx_strand_id
1 'polypeptide(L)'
;MQVKKKTIDLLPDTDNNLLKLQALVEASAKRVVSLASQWEKHRAPLMDEHRRLREICSHQELESTRKLSDIKSLHDKIRVSSDEAKKKEELYKQLLTELENLPQDASRSAYTQRILEIVGNIKKQKEEITKILSDTKDLQKEINSLTGKLDRTFAVTDELVFKDAKKDESVRKSYKYLAALHEIEAENVSKTVANLQRIQEDHQALRQENSGLAAKLREG
;
A
#
# COMPACT_ATOMS: atom_id res chain seq x y z
N MET A 1 114.83 4.07 40.47
CA MET A 1 115.98 3.18 40.19
C MET A 1 115.62 1.71 39.99
N GLN A 2 114.54 1.17 40.57
CA GLN A 2 114.16 -0.25 40.41
C GLN A 2 113.92 -0.69 38.96
N VAL A 3 113.29 0.15 38.13
CA VAL A 3 113.04 -0.18 36.72
C VAL A 3 114.36 -0.25 35.94
N LYS A 4 115.25 0.75 36.09
CA LYS A 4 116.57 0.77 35.44
C LYS A 4 117.45 -0.43 35.82
N LYS A 5 117.45 -0.86 37.10
CA LYS A 5 118.18 -2.06 37.55
C LYS A 5 117.61 -3.34 36.95
N LYS A 6 116.27 -3.50 36.98
CA LYS A 6 115.57 -4.63 36.33
C LYS A 6 115.82 -4.67 34.82
N THR A 7 115.89 -3.52 34.14
CA THR A 7 116.22 -3.46 32.71
C THR A 7 117.66 -3.91 32.43
N ILE A 8 118.61 -3.56 33.29
CA ILE A 8 120.01 -4.00 33.17
C ILE A 8 120.16 -5.51 33.43
N ASP A 9 119.44 -6.07 34.40
CA ASP A 9 119.46 -7.50 34.73
C ASP A 9 118.85 -8.39 33.61
N LEU A 10 118.06 -7.81 32.69
CA LEU A 10 117.42 -8.51 31.58
C LEU A 10 118.25 -8.48 30.26
N LEU A 11 119.36 -7.73 30.23
CA LEU A 11 120.25 -7.58 29.06
C LEU A 11 121.02 -8.85 28.62
N PRO A 12 121.43 -9.77 29.52
CA PRO A 12 122.17 -10.97 29.10
C PRO A 12 121.31 -12.03 28.38
N ASP A 13 119.97 -11.97 28.51
CA ASP A 13 119.01 -12.95 28.00
C ASP A 13 117.87 -12.28 27.20
N THR A 14 118.22 -11.27 26.41
CA THR A 14 117.28 -10.39 25.69
C THR A 14 116.36 -11.16 24.74
N ASP A 15 116.88 -12.15 24.03
CA ASP A 15 116.13 -12.90 23.01
C ASP A 15 115.06 -13.79 23.67
N ASN A 16 115.38 -14.46 24.77
CA ASN A 16 114.41 -15.25 25.52
C ASN A 16 113.37 -14.37 26.21
N ASN A 17 113.75 -13.18 26.69
CA ASN A 17 112.81 -12.22 27.27
C ASN A 17 111.84 -11.65 26.21
N LEU A 18 112.33 -11.38 25.00
CA LEU A 18 111.51 -10.97 23.86
C LEU A 18 110.52 -12.07 23.46
N LEU A 19 110.98 -13.33 23.36
CA LEU A 19 110.12 -14.48 23.07
C LEU A 19 109.02 -14.67 24.11
N LYS A 20 109.33 -14.52 25.41
CA LYS A 20 108.34 -14.61 26.49
C LYS A 20 107.29 -13.50 26.40
N LEU A 21 107.71 -12.26 26.10
CA LEU A 21 106.78 -11.14 25.91
C LEU A 21 105.91 -11.33 24.66
N GLN A 22 106.49 -11.82 23.57
CA GLN A 22 105.74 -12.15 22.36
C GLN A 22 104.71 -13.24 22.62
N ALA A 23 105.08 -14.32 23.32
CA ALA A 23 104.16 -15.38 23.72
C ALA A 23 103.04 -14.85 24.64
N LEU A 24 103.35 -13.92 25.56
CA LEU A 24 102.36 -13.28 26.42
C LEU A 24 101.38 -12.41 25.60
N VAL A 25 101.89 -11.65 24.63
CA VAL A 25 101.09 -10.82 23.72
C VAL A 25 100.20 -11.71 22.86
N GLU A 26 100.74 -12.79 22.27
CA GLU A 26 99.97 -13.75 21.47
C GLU A 26 98.90 -14.47 22.32
N ALA A 27 99.23 -14.88 23.54
CA ALA A 27 98.26 -15.49 24.46
C ALA A 27 97.16 -14.50 24.87
N SER A 28 97.50 -13.23 25.09
CA SER A 28 96.51 -12.19 25.41
C SER A 28 95.62 -11.86 24.21
N ALA A 29 96.18 -11.79 22.99
CA ALA A 29 95.42 -11.62 21.75
C ALA A 29 94.43 -12.79 21.53
N LYS A 30 94.89 -14.04 21.69
CA LYS A 30 94.03 -15.24 21.63
C LYS A 30 92.89 -15.18 22.66
N ARG A 31 93.18 -14.71 23.87
CA ARG A 31 92.18 -14.54 24.93
C ARG A 31 91.12 -13.51 24.55
N VAL A 32 91.52 -12.36 24.02
CA VAL A 32 90.59 -11.30 23.56
C VAL A 32 89.69 -11.81 22.44
N VAL A 33 90.24 -12.54 21.46
CA VAL A 33 89.45 -13.15 20.37
C VAL A 33 88.45 -14.18 20.92
N SER A 34 88.87 -15.03 21.86
CA SER A 34 87.97 -15.99 22.52
C SER A 34 86.84 -15.28 23.28
N LEU A 35 87.13 -14.22 24.03
CA LEU A 35 86.10 -13.44 24.72
C LEU A 35 85.13 -12.77 23.74
N ALA A 36 85.64 -12.23 22.63
CA ALA A 36 84.79 -11.64 21.59
C ALA A 36 83.85 -12.69 20.98
N SER A 37 84.33 -13.91 20.73
CA SER A 37 83.50 -15.01 20.23
C SER A 37 82.43 -15.43 21.25
N GLN A 38 82.78 -15.54 22.53
CA GLN A 38 81.81 -15.86 23.58
C GLN A 38 80.77 -14.76 23.73
N TRP A 39 81.20 -13.49 23.72
CA TRP A 39 80.30 -12.34 23.75
C TRP A 39 79.32 -12.36 22.57
N GLU A 40 79.80 -12.59 21.35
CA GLU A 40 78.92 -12.61 20.17
C GLU A 40 77.91 -13.75 20.22
N LYS A 41 78.30 -14.94 20.71
CA LYS A 41 77.40 -16.08 20.93
C LYS A 41 76.25 -15.77 21.88
N HIS A 42 76.42 -14.85 22.83
CA HIS A 42 75.36 -14.43 23.75
C HIS A 42 74.61 -13.18 23.28
N ARG A 43 75.33 -12.22 22.66
CA ARG A 43 74.76 -10.97 22.17
C ARG A 43 73.78 -11.20 21.02
N ALA A 44 74.14 -12.02 20.04
CA ALA A 44 73.30 -12.29 18.87
C ALA A 44 71.90 -12.81 19.24
N PRO A 45 71.75 -13.92 20.01
CA PRO A 45 70.42 -14.43 20.37
C PRO A 45 69.64 -13.45 21.25
N LEU A 46 70.30 -12.67 22.11
CA LEU A 46 69.62 -11.66 22.92
C LEU A 46 69.08 -10.50 22.08
N MET A 47 69.83 -10.06 21.06
CA MET A 47 69.33 -9.04 20.12
C MET A 47 68.17 -9.57 19.27
N ASP A 48 68.25 -10.81 18.80
CA ASP A 48 67.18 -11.45 18.04
C ASP A 48 65.92 -11.59 18.89
N GLU A 49 66.04 -12.03 20.15
CA GLU A 49 64.89 -12.13 21.05
C GLU A 49 64.32 -10.74 21.38
N HIS A 50 65.17 -9.73 21.60
CA HIS A 50 64.69 -8.38 21.82
C HIS A 50 63.92 -7.84 20.61
N ARG A 51 64.40 -8.11 19.39
CA ARG A 51 63.70 -7.76 18.15
C ARG A 51 62.36 -8.48 18.04
N ARG A 52 62.34 -9.79 18.29
CA ARG A 52 61.12 -10.62 18.27
C ARG A 52 60.08 -10.10 19.26
N LEU A 53 60.48 -9.84 20.50
CA LEU A 53 59.58 -9.32 21.53
C LEU A 53 59.05 -7.93 21.17
N ARG A 54 59.88 -7.06 20.60
CA ARG A 54 59.46 -5.74 20.13
C ARG A 54 58.39 -5.85 19.03
N GLU A 55 58.59 -6.73 18.06
CA GLU A 55 57.64 -6.98 16.97
C GLU A 55 56.31 -7.51 17.52
N ILE A 56 56.34 -8.45 18.48
CA ILE A 56 55.14 -8.98 19.15
C ILE A 56 54.40 -7.88 19.91
N CYS A 57 55.09 -7.08 20.72
CA CYS A 57 54.46 -5.99 21.47
C CYS A 57 53.80 -4.97 20.53
N SER A 58 54.50 -4.57 19.46
CA SER A 58 53.95 -3.64 18.47
C SER A 58 52.71 -4.20 17.77
N HIS A 59 52.72 -5.48 17.41
CA HIS A 59 51.56 -6.14 16.82
C HIS A 59 50.38 -6.20 17.81
N GLN A 60 50.64 -6.54 19.07
CA GLN A 60 49.62 -6.61 20.11
C GLN A 60 49.00 -5.23 20.42
N GLU A 61 49.80 -4.16 20.43
CA GLU A 61 49.32 -2.78 20.59
C GLU A 61 48.40 -2.37 19.42
N LEU A 62 48.77 -2.70 18.18
CA LEU A 62 47.96 -2.43 17.01
C LEU A 62 46.63 -3.21 17.07
N GLU A 63 46.67 -4.49 17.39
CA GLU A 63 45.45 -5.30 17.57
C GLU A 63 44.55 -4.76 18.68
N SER A 64 45.13 -4.38 19.83
CA SER A 64 44.39 -3.82 20.96
C SER A 64 43.70 -2.51 20.56
N THR A 65 44.41 -1.63 19.86
CA THR A 65 43.87 -0.36 19.35
C THR A 65 42.71 -0.61 18.38
N ARG A 66 42.86 -1.59 17.48
CA ARG A 66 41.79 -1.98 16.56
C ARG A 66 40.57 -2.51 17.31
N LYS A 67 40.75 -3.45 18.25
CA LYS A 67 39.67 -4.02 19.07
C LYS A 67 38.95 -2.93 19.86
N LEU A 68 39.67 -1.94 20.40
CA LEU A 68 39.07 -0.79 21.09
C LEU A 68 38.23 0.08 20.15
N SER A 69 38.67 0.30 18.91
CA SER A 69 37.90 1.00 17.90
C SER A 69 36.60 0.26 17.56
N ASP A 70 36.69 -1.06 17.38
CA ASP A 70 35.54 -1.91 17.06
C ASP A 70 34.52 -1.91 18.21
N ILE A 71 34.98 -1.99 19.47
CA ILE A 71 34.12 -1.90 20.67
C ILE A 71 33.38 -0.56 20.69
N LYS A 72 34.05 0.56 20.43
CA LYS A 72 33.41 1.88 20.37
C LYS A 72 32.34 1.93 19.29
N SER A 73 32.64 1.45 18.09
CA SER A 73 31.66 1.38 16.99
C SER A 73 30.44 0.53 17.33
N LEU A 74 30.65 -0.64 17.95
CA LEU A 74 29.55 -1.49 18.38
C LEU A 74 28.69 -0.84 19.46
N HIS A 75 29.31 -0.14 20.42
CA HIS A 75 28.58 0.59 21.45
C HIS A 75 27.70 1.70 20.86
N ASP A 76 28.22 2.45 19.88
CA ASP A 76 27.41 3.46 19.16
C ASP A 76 26.25 2.83 18.39
N LYS A 77 26.47 1.70 17.72
CA LYS A 77 25.40 0.95 17.03
C LYS A 77 24.32 0.46 17.99
N ILE A 78 24.72 -0.08 19.15
CA ILE A 78 23.79 -0.52 20.20
C ILE A 78 22.96 0.65 20.69
N ARG A 79 23.59 1.80 20.98
CA ARG A 79 22.88 3.02 21.41
C ARG A 79 21.83 3.44 20.38
N VAL A 80 22.24 3.60 19.12
CA VAL A 80 21.33 4.02 18.03
C VAL A 80 20.17 3.04 17.87
N SER A 81 20.45 1.73 17.84
CA SER A 81 19.41 0.71 17.72
C SER A 81 18.46 0.69 18.92
N SER A 82 18.97 0.91 20.13
CA SER A 82 18.16 1.00 21.35
C SER A 82 17.22 2.22 21.31
N ASP A 83 17.73 3.38 20.88
CA ASP A 83 16.93 4.60 20.78
C ASP A 83 15.86 4.47 19.69
N GLU A 84 16.17 3.83 18.56
CA GLU A 84 15.18 3.54 17.53
C GLU A 84 14.10 2.56 18.01
N ALA A 85 14.48 1.52 18.75
CA ALA A 85 13.53 0.57 19.32
C ALA A 85 12.56 1.25 20.29
N LYS A 86 13.06 2.13 21.18
CA LYS A 86 12.22 2.91 22.10
C LYS A 86 11.22 3.81 21.36
N LYS A 87 11.68 4.54 20.34
CA LYS A 87 10.80 5.39 19.50
C LYS A 87 9.71 4.57 18.80
N LYS A 88 10.05 3.40 18.26
CA LYS A 88 9.08 2.50 17.62
C LYS A 88 8.07 1.97 18.62
N GLU A 89 8.50 1.66 19.84
CA GLU A 89 7.61 1.18 20.88
C GLU A 89 6.66 2.27 21.39
N GLU A 90 7.13 3.52 21.52
CA GLU A 90 6.28 4.67 21.83
C GLU A 90 5.24 4.92 20.73
N LEU A 91 5.66 4.88 19.46
CA LEU A 91 4.75 4.99 18.32
C LEU A 91 3.72 3.85 18.30
N TYR A 92 4.14 2.62 18.58
CA TYR A 92 3.24 1.48 18.66
C TYR A 92 2.16 1.68 19.74
N LYS A 93 2.55 2.17 20.92
CA LYS A 93 1.61 2.50 22.01
C LYS A 93 0.62 3.59 21.59
N GLN A 94 1.10 4.64 20.91
CA GLN A 94 0.24 5.70 20.38
C GLN A 94 -0.77 5.15 19.37
N LEU A 95 -0.33 4.33 18.41
CA LEU A 95 -1.19 3.73 17.40
C LEU A 95 -2.24 2.80 18.00
N LEU A 96 -1.91 2.05 19.06
CA LEU A 96 -2.90 1.24 19.78
C LEU A 96 -3.97 2.12 20.44
N THR A 97 -3.58 3.21 21.09
CA THR A 97 -4.52 4.15 21.69
C THR A 97 -5.39 4.83 20.64
N GLU A 98 -4.84 5.21 19.49
CA GLU A 98 -5.62 5.73 18.35
C GLU A 98 -6.61 4.70 17.82
N LEU A 99 -6.20 3.43 17.71
CA LEU A 99 -7.06 2.34 17.27
C LEU A 99 -8.22 2.09 18.26
N GLU A 100 -7.96 2.15 19.56
CA GLU A 100 -8.99 2.00 20.61
C GLU A 100 -9.97 3.18 20.63
N ASN A 101 -9.50 4.39 20.37
CA ASN A 101 -10.32 5.60 20.32
C ASN A 101 -11.09 5.77 19.00
N LEU A 102 -10.78 4.96 17.99
CA LEU A 102 -11.47 5.02 16.71
C LEU A 102 -12.94 4.62 16.90
N PRO A 103 -13.90 5.35 16.31
CA PRO A 103 -15.30 5.00 16.42
C PRO A 103 -15.52 3.55 15.93
N GLN A 104 -16.00 2.67 16.82
CA GLN A 104 -16.46 1.32 16.46
C GLN A 104 -17.83 1.33 15.75
N ASP A 105 -18.16 2.43 15.07
CA ASP A 105 -19.35 2.47 14.24
C ASP A 105 -19.30 1.36 13.20
N ALA A 106 -20.50 0.86 12.87
CA ALA A 106 -20.80 -0.31 12.05
C ALA A 106 -19.57 -0.89 11.33
N SER A 107 -19.11 -2.06 11.78
CA SER A 107 -17.94 -2.73 11.19
C SER A 107 -18.01 -2.71 9.65
N ARG A 108 -16.84 -2.67 8.97
CA ARG A 108 -16.79 -2.78 7.50
C ARG A 108 -17.69 -3.90 6.95
N SER A 109 -17.84 -5.00 7.70
CA SER A 109 -18.75 -6.10 7.40
C SER A 109 -20.22 -5.66 7.34
N ALA A 110 -20.68 -4.84 8.29
CA ALA A 110 -22.05 -4.32 8.31
C ALA A 110 -22.35 -3.43 7.10
N TYR A 111 -21.43 -2.52 6.72
CA TYR A 111 -21.58 -1.75 5.48
C TYR A 111 -21.62 -2.66 4.24
N THR A 112 -20.72 -3.65 4.19
CA THR A 112 -20.68 -4.61 3.08
C THR A 112 -21.98 -5.38 2.96
N GLN A 113 -22.52 -5.86 4.09
CA GLN A 113 -23.79 -6.58 4.15
C GLN A 113 -24.95 -5.70 3.69
N ARG A 114 -25.02 -4.45 4.16
CA ARG A 114 -26.06 -3.50 3.73
C ARG A 114 -25.99 -3.21 2.24
N ILE A 115 -24.80 -3.08 1.67
CA ILE A 115 -24.61 -2.91 0.22
C ILE A 115 -25.12 -4.15 -0.52
N LEU A 116 -24.80 -5.36 -0.06
CA LEU A 116 -25.25 -6.61 -0.68
C LEU A 116 -26.78 -6.75 -0.63
N GLU A 117 -27.41 -6.36 0.47
CA GLU A 117 -28.87 -6.33 0.61
C GLU A 117 -29.50 -5.34 -0.38
N ILE A 118 -28.95 -4.13 -0.50
CA ILE A 118 -29.41 -3.13 -1.48
C ILE A 118 -29.29 -3.68 -2.90
N VAL A 119 -28.16 -4.29 -3.26
CA VAL A 119 -27.95 -4.91 -4.57
C VAL A 119 -28.95 -6.05 -4.82
N GLY A 120 -29.22 -6.88 -3.81
CA GLY A 120 -30.24 -7.93 -3.88
C GLY A 120 -31.64 -7.39 -4.15
N ASN A 121 -32.00 -6.29 -3.47
CA ASN A 121 -33.29 -5.62 -3.66
C ASN A 121 -33.41 -5.00 -5.07
N ILE A 122 -32.35 -4.36 -5.58
CA ILE A 122 -32.34 -3.80 -6.94
C ILE A 122 -32.56 -4.90 -8.00
N LYS A 123 -31.97 -6.08 -7.80
CA LYS A 123 -32.18 -7.23 -8.71
C LYS A 123 -33.64 -7.69 -8.70
N LYS A 124 -34.24 -7.86 -7.53
CA LYS A 124 -35.66 -8.23 -7.39
C LYS A 124 -36.58 -7.19 -8.04
N GLN A 125 -36.33 -5.91 -7.81
CA GLN A 125 -37.09 -4.83 -8.44
C GLN A 125 -37.03 -4.88 -9.97
N LYS A 126 -35.86 -5.18 -10.54
CA LYS A 126 -35.70 -5.31 -12.01
C LYS A 126 -36.54 -6.46 -12.58
N GLU A 127 -36.59 -7.59 -11.90
CA GLU A 127 -37.42 -8.73 -12.30
C GLU A 127 -38.91 -8.38 -12.23
N GLU A 128 -39.34 -7.70 -11.16
CA GLU A 128 -40.72 -7.27 -10.99
C GLU A 128 -41.15 -6.24 -12.03
N ILE A 129 -40.30 -5.25 -12.34
CA ILE A 129 -40.54 -4.29 -13.44
C ILE A 129 -40.72 -5.04 -14.76
N THR A 130 -39.89 -6.04 -15.03
CA THR A 130 -39.98 -6.83 -16.27
C THR A 130 -41.32 -7.57 -16.36
N LYS A 131 -41.81 -8.10 -15.23
CA LYS A 131 -43.12 -8.74 -15.15
C LYS A 131 -44.25 -7.74 -15.42
N ILE A 132 -44.24 -6.58 -14.76
CA ILE A 132 -45.23 -5.51 -14.95
C ILE A 132 -45.28 -5.06 -16.41
N LEU A 133 -44.12 -4.95 -17.08
CA LEU A 133 -44.05 -4.60 -18.50
C LEU A 133 -44.70 -5.66 -19.40
N SER A 134 -44.52 -6.95 -19.10
CA SER A 134 -45.19 -8.03 -19.81
C SER A 134 -46.71 -7.96 -19.63
N ASP A 135 -47.17 -7.85 -18.38
CA ASP A 135 -48.58 -7.77 -18.04
C ASP A 135 -49.25 -6.57 -18.72
N THR A 136 -48.57 -5.41 -18.73
CA THR A 136 -49.04 -4.19 -19.43
C THR A 136 -49.17 -4.42 -20.94
N LYS A 137 -48.21 -5.13 -21.54
CA LYS A 137 -48.24 -5.44 -22.98
C LYS A 137 -49.40 -6.38 -23.33
N ASP A 138 -49.71 -7.34 -22.47
CA ASP A 138 -50.81 -8.27 -22.69
C ASP A 138 -52.17 -7.59 -22.48
N LEU A 139 -52.30 -6.74 -21.47
CA LEU A 139 -53.49 -5.91 -21.26
C LEU A 139 -53.74 -5.00 -22.47
N GLN A 140 -52.70 -4.41 -23.07
CA GLN A 140 -52.84 -3.60 -24.29
C GLN A 140 -53.38 -4.42 -25.48
N LYS A 141 -52.96 -5.68 -25.64
CA LYS A 141 -53.50 -6.57 -26.69
C LYS A 141 -54.98 -6.88 -26.43
N GLU A 142 -55.35 -7.10 -25.18
CA GLU A 142 -56.74 -7.34 -24.80
C GLU A 142 -57.62 -6.13 -25.07
N ILE A 143 -57.16 -4.92 -24.69
CA ILE A 143 -57.82 -3.65 -25.01
C ILE A 143 -58.04 -3.55 -26.52
N ASN A 144 -56.98 -3.71 -27.33
CA ASN A 144 -57.09 -3.59 -28.79
C ASN A 144 -58.06 -4.63 -29.40
N SER A 145 -58.07 -5.86 -28.86
CA SER A 145 -58.98 -6.93 -29.28
C SER A 145 -60.45 -6.57 -28.96
N LEU A 146 -60.70 -6.08 -27.74
CA LEU A 146 -62.03 -5.66 -27.30
C LEU A 146 -62.51 -4.43 -28.07
N THR A 147 -61.66 -3.41 -28.27
CA THR A 147 -61.96 -2.25 -29.10
C THR A 147 -62.37 -2.67 -30.51
N GLY A 148 -61.59 -3.54 -31.17
CA GLY A 148 -61.95 -4.02 -32.50
C GLY A 148 -63.25 -4.84 -32.53
N LYS A 149 -63.55 -5.62 -31.49
CA LYS A 149 -64.85 -6.31 -31.36
C LYS A 149 -66.00 -5.31 -31.16
N LEU A 150 -65.78 -4.29 -30.35
CA LEU A 150 -66.74 -3.22 -30.08
C LEU A 150 -67.09 -2.48 -31.37
N ASP A 151 -66.09 -2.04 -32.14
CA ASP A 151 -66.29 -1.34 -33.42
C ASP A 151 -67.11 -2.16 -34.42
N ARG A 152 -66.77 -3.45 -34.58
CA ARG A 152 -67.54 -4.36 -35.45
C ARG A 152 -68.98 -4.53 -34.99
N THR A 153 -69.19 -4.67 -33.68
CA THR A 153 -70.53 -4.85 -33.10
C THR A 153 -71.37 -3.59 -33.24
N PHE A 154 -70.77 -2.41 -33.02
CA PHE A 154 -71.41 -1.12 -33.27
C PHE A 154 -71.80 -0.96 -34.74
N ALA A 155 -70.90 -1.24 -35.69
CA ALA A 155 -71.19 -1.13 -37.11
C ALA A 155 -72.39 -2.00 -37.54
N VAL A 156 -72.43 -3.26 -37.10
CA VAL A 156 -73.56 -4.17 -37.40
C VAL A 156 -74.86 -3.66 -36.75
N THR A 157 -74.79 -3.19 -35.51
CA THR A 157 -75.96 -2.70 -34.78
C THR A 157 -76.51 -1.42 -35.43
N ASP A 158 -75.64 -0.47 -35.78
CA ASP A 158 -76.00 0.77 -36.46
C ASP A 158 -76.65 0.48 -37.83
N GLU A 159 -76.12 -0.47 -38.61
CA GLU A 159 -76.71 -0.88 -39.88
C GLU A 159 -78.13 -1.46 -39.71
N LEU A 160 -78.34 -2.31 -38.70
CA LEU A 160 -79.65 -2.89 -38.40
C LEU A 160 -80.67 -1.82 -37.99
N VAL A 161 -80.28 -0.92 -37.08
CA VAL A 161 -81.12 0.19 -36.63
C VAL A 161 -81.45 1.13 -37.80
N PHE A 162 -80.48 1.44 -38.66
CA PHE A 162 -80.70 2.26 -39.84
C PHE A 162 -81.68 1.63 -40.83
N LYS A 163 -81.59 0.31 -41.05
CA LYS A 163 -82.54 -0.42 -41.90
C LYS A 163 -83.97 -0.37 -41.35
N ASP A 164 -84.15 -0.50 -40.05
CA ASP A 164 -85.48 -0.42 -39.42
C ASP A 164 -86.02 1.00 -39.39
N ALA A 165 -85.17 2.00 -39.13
CA ALA A 165 -85.54 3.42 -39.16
C ALA A 165 -86.01 3.91 -40.55
N LYS A 166 -85.73 3.18 -41.63
CA LYS A 166 -86.28 3.50 -42.96
C LYS A 166 -87.78 3.21 -43.08
N LYS A 167 -88.33 2.30 -42.26
CA LYS A 167 -89.70 1.80 -42.36
C LYS A 167 -90.75 2.75 -41.75
N ASP A 168 -90.35 3.63 -40.82
CA ASP A 168 -91.23 4.55 -40.09
C ASP A 168 -90.59 5.94 -39.95
N GLU A 169 -91.33 7.00 -40.26
CA GLU A 169 -90.85 8.39 -40.19
C GLU A 169 -90.55 8.88 -38.77
N SER A 170 -91.30 8.41 -37.77
CA SER A 170 -91.04 8.71 -36.36
C SER A 170 -89.71 8.11 -35.91
N VAL A 171 -89.47 6.84 -36.25
CA VAL A 171 -88.23 6.12 -35.92
C VAL A 171 -87.03 6.74 -36.65
N ARG A 172 -87.22 7.21 -37.88
CA ARG A 172 -86.20 7.95 -38.65
C ARG A 172 -85.72 9.21 -37.96
N LYS A 173 -86.64 10.00 -37.38
CA LYS A 173 -86.27 11.19 -36.60
C LYS A 173 -85.47 10.82 -35.35
N SER A 174 -85.91 9.80 -34.61
CA SER A 174 -85.19 9.30 -33.42
C SER A 174 -83.77 8.82 -33.75
N TYR A 175 -83.59 8.10 -34.87
CA TYR A 175 -82.26 7.69 -35.33
C TYR A 175 -81.33 8.87 -35.63
N LYS A 176 -81.84 9.93 -36.28
CA LYS A 176 -81.04 11.15 -36.53
C LYS A 176 -80.60 11.83 -35.24
N TYR A 177 -81.47 11.89 -34.22
CA TYR A 177 -81.09 12.44 -32.92
C TYR A 177 -80.03 11.58 -32.23
N LEU A 178 -80.13 10.25 -32.32
CA LEU A 178 -79.12 9.34 -31.78
C LEU A 178 -77.75 9.52 -32.46
N ALA A 179 -77.72 9.64 -33.79
CA ALA A 179 -76.47 9.88 -34.52
C ALA A 179 -75.82 11.22 -34.12
N ALA A 180 -76.61 12.28 -33.98
CA ALA A 180 -76.12 13.59 -33.52
C ALA A 180 -75.61 13.53 -32.07
N LEU A 181 -76.27 12.77 -31.20
CA LEU A 181 -75.80 12.53 -29.83
C LEU A 181 -74.44 11.82 -29.82
N HIS A 182 -74.28 10.76 -30.62
CA HIS A 182 -72.99 10.04 -30.71
C HIS A 182 -71.85 10.94 -31.24
N GLU A 183 -72.10 11.83 -32.20
CA GLU A 183 -71.09 12.80 -32.64
C GLU A 183 -70.67 13.75 -31.51
N ILE A 184 -71.64 14.30 -30.76
CA ILE A 184 -71.37 15.20 -29.63
C ILE A 184 -70.59 14.47 -28.53
N GLU A 185 -70.98 13.23 -28.21
CA GLU A 185 -70.27 12.41 -27.22
C GLU A 185 -68.84 12.08 -27.66
N ALA A 186 -68.63 11.71 -28.92
CA ALA A 186 -67.30 11.45 -29.46
C ALA A 186 -66.39 12.69 -29.38
N GLU A 187 -66.91 13.87 -29.73
CA GLU A 187 -66.15 15.11 -29.63
C GLU A 187 -65.82 15.48 -28.19
N ASN A 188 -66.76 15.30 -27.26
CA ASN A 188 -66.53 15.53 -25.83
C ASN A 188 -65.45 14.60 -25.27
N VAL A 189 -65.52 13.30 -25.60
CA VAL A 189 -64.50 12.32 -25.19
C VAL A 189 -63.12 12.71 -25.74
N SER A 190 -63.03 13.10 -27.01
CA SER A 190 -61.76 13.56 -27.60
C SER A 190 -61.18 14.77 -26.88
N LYS A 191 -62.01 15.76 -26.52
CA LYS A 191 -61.59 16.94 -25.74
C LYS A 191 -61.09 16.54 -24.35
N THR A 192 -61.78 15.62 -23.67
CA THR A 192 -61.35 15.13 -22.36
C THR A 192 -60.02 14.41 -22.42
N VAL A 193 -59.80 13.55 -23.42
CA VAL A 193 -58.53 12.84 -23.62
C VAL A 193 -57.38 13.82 -23.87
N ALA A 194 -57.57 14.81 -24.74
CA ALA A 194 -56.55 15.84 -25.00
C ALA A 194 -56.21 16.65 -23.73
N ASN A 195 -57.21 17.00 -22.92
CA ASN A 195 -57.00 17.69 -21.65
C ASN A 195 -56.19 16.83 -20.66
N LEU A 196 -56.48 15.53 -20.57
CA LEU A 196 -55.74 14.61 -19.71
C LEU A 196 -54.28 14.46 -20.15
N GLN A 197 -54.00 14.39 -21.46
CA GLN A 197 -52.64 14.37 -21.99
C GLN A 197 -51.86 15.62 -21.58
N ARG A 198 -52.47 16.81 -21.73
CA ARG A 198 -51.81 18.07 -21.34
C ARG A 198 -51.49 18.11 -19.84
N ILE A 199 -52.42 17.66 -18.98
CA ILE A 199 -52.18 17.56 -17.53
C ILE A 199 -51.03 16.60 -17.22
N GLN A 200 -50.92 15.49 -17.96
CA GLN A 200 -49.85 14.52 -17.77
C GLN A 200 -48.47 15.07 -18.17
N GLU A 201 -48.38 15.85 -19.25
CA GLU A 201 -47.17 16.55 -19.68
C GLU A 201 -46.73 17.58 -18.62
N ASP A 202 -47.65 18.40 -18.14
CA ASP A 202 -47.40 19.38 -17.08
C ASP A 202 -46.86 18.70 -15.81
N HIS A 203 -47.47 17.57 -15.41
CA HIS A 203 -47.01 16.79 -14.26
C HIS A 203 -45.59 16.22 -14.46
N GLN A 204 -45.23 15.77 -15.67
CA GLN A 204 -43.87 15.32 -15.97
C GLN A 204 -42.86 16.47 -15.90
N ALA A 205 -43.20 17.65 -16.43
CA ALA A 205 -42.35 18.83 -16.37
C ALA A 205 -42.08 19.25 -14.92
N LEU A 206 -43.13 19.34 -14.09
CA LEU A 206 -43.00 19.63 -12.65
C LEU A 206 -42.13 18.61 -11.92
N ARG A 207 -42.22 17.32 -12.30
CA ARG A 207 -41.39 16.27 -11.69
C ARG A 207 -39.91 16.43 -12.05
N GLN A 208 -39.60 16.81 -13.29
CA GLN A 208 -38.22 17.09 -13.72
C GLN A 208 -37.66 18.33 -13.03
N GLU A 209 -38.45 19.40 -12.91
CA GLU A 209 -38.06 20.62 -12.20
C GLU A 209 -37.74 20.31 -10.73
N ASN A 210 -38.62 19.58 -10.04
CA ASN A 210 -38.40 19.17 -8.65
C ASN A 210 -37.14 18.30 -8.48
N SER A 211 -36.88 17.40 -9.42
CA SER A 211 -35.64 16.62 -9.46
C SER A 211 -34.40 17.52 -9.60
N GLY A 212 -34.47 18.53 -10.47
CA GLY A 212 -33.38 19.50 -10.67
C GLY A 212 -33.14 20.38 -9.43
N LEU A 213 -34.20 20.85 -8.78
CA LEU A 213 -34.10 21.60 -7.53
C LEU A 213 -33.50 20.76 -6.39
N ALA A 214 -33.91 19.50 -6.26
CA ALA A 214 -33.34 18.59 -5.28
C ALA A 214 -31.86 18.28 -5.51
N ALA A 215 -31.38 18.29 -6.76
CA ALA A 215 -29.97 18.14 -7.08
C ALA A 215 -29.16 19.39 -6.67
N LYS A 216 -29.65 20.59 -6.99
CA LYS A 216 -29.01 21.86 -6.60
C LYS A 216 -28.89 22.04 -5.09
N LEU A 217 -29.88 21.58 -4.33
CA LEU A 217 -29.84 21.58 -2.86
C LEU A 217 -28.80 20.62 -2.25
N ARG A 218 -28.26 19.66 -3.01
CA ARG A 218 -27.19 18.76 -2.53
C ARG A 218 -25.79 19.26 -2.86
N GLU A 219 -25.67 20.22 -3.78
CA GLU A 219 -24.39 20.76 -4.24
C GLU A 219 -24.02 22.11 -3.59
N GLY A 220 -24.95 22.72 -2.83
CA GLY A 220 -24.71 23.90 -2.00
C GLY A 220 -24.70 23.56 -0.52
#